data_AF-A0A3N5IDZ0-F1
#
_entry.id   AF-A0A3N5IDZ0-F1
#
_cell.length_a   1.000
_cell.length_b   1.000
_cell.length_c   1.000
_cell.angle_alpha   90.00
_cell.angle_beta   90.00
_cell.angle_gamma   90.00
#
_symmetry.space_group_name_H-M   'P 1'
#
loop_
_entity.id
_entity.type
_entity.pdbx_description
1 polymer ?
#
loop_
_entity_poly.entity_id
_entity_poly.type
_entity_poly.pdbx_seq_one_letter_code
_entity_poly.pdbx_strand_id
1 'polypeptide(L)' 'MESLEEMADVTQAFHRLGKVRGRRIAVLGFGGGNGVSVADDCARANLALPALSEQLTRKLRKLIPPAGAMIR' A
#
# COMPACT_ATOMS: atom_id res chain seq x y z
N MET A 1 -2.51 -13.71 13.25
CA MET A 1 -1.24 -14.19 13.83
C MET A 1 -1.31 -15.70 13.91
N GLU A 2 -1.06 -16.30 12.76
CA GLU A 2 -1.19 -17.73 12.47
C GLU A 2 0.19 -18.38 12.30
N SER A 3 1.27 -17.60 12.28
CA SER A 3 2.65 -18.10 12.19
C SER A 3 3.66 -17.24 12.95
N LEU A 4 4.83 -17.84 13.24
CA LEU A 4 5.97 -17.15 13.82
C LEU A 4 6.50 -16.05 12.89
N GLU A 5 6.42 -16.27 11.57
CA GLU A 5 6.80 -15.30 10.55
C GLU A 5 5.90 -14.07 10.58
N GLU A 6 4.58 -14.25 10.65
CA GLU A 6 3.63 -13.13 10.77
C GLU A 6 3.88 -12.33 12.05
N MET A 7 4.21 -13.01 13.16
CA MET A 7 4.59 -12.34 14.40
C MET A 7 5.85 -11.48 14.25
N ALA A 8 6.87 -12.01 13.56
CA ALA A 8 8.11 -11.28 13.29
C ALA A 8 7.86 -10.04 12.41
N ASP A 9 7.05 -10.18 11.35
CA ASP A 9 6.70 -9.07 10.46
C ASP A 9 5.93 -7.95 11.17
N VAL A 10 4.91 -8.32 11.95
CA VAL A 10 4.13 -7.34 12.74
C VAL A 10 5.02 -6.65 13.77
N THR A 11 5.90 -7.39 14.45
CA THR A 11 6.84 -6.83 15.43
C THR A 11 7.80 -5.84 14.76
N GLN A 12 8.35 -6.19 13.59
CA GLN A 12 9.20 -5.27 12.83
C GLN A 12 8.46 -4.02 12.38
N ALA A 13 7.20 -4.15 11.96
CA ALA A 13 6.37 -3.01 11.60
C ALA A 13 6.23 -2.04 12.77
N PHE A 14 5.89 -2.52 13.98
CA PHE A 14 5.79 -1.66 15.17
C PHE A 14 7.14 -1.10 15.64
N HIS A 15 8.23 -1.83 15.44
CA HIS A 15 9.56 -1.36 15.82
C HIS A 15 10.06 -0.23 14.91
N ARG A 16 9.77 -0.32 13.60
CA ARG A 16 10.28 0.61 12.59
C ARG A 16 9.33 1.78 12.29
N LEU A 17 8.03 1.58 12.43
CA LEU A 17 7.02 2.59 12.13
C LEU A 17 6.70 3.41 13.38
N GLY A 18 6.53 4.72 13.19
CA GLY A 18 5.98 5.60 14.21
C GLY A 18 4.47 5.45 14.38
N LYS A 19 3.85 6.35 15.14
CA LYS A 19 2.37 6.39 15.29
C LYS A 19 1.71 6.64 13.94
N VAL A 20 1.03 5.64 13.41
CA VAL A 20 0.19 5.76 12.20
C VAL A 20 -1.20 6.24 12.61
N ARG A 21 -1.82 7.11 11.79
CA ARG A 21 -3.16 7.66 12.05
C ARG A 21 -4.17 7.17 11.04
N GLY A 22 -5.25 6.55 11.54
CA GLY A 22 -6.37 6.11 10.74
C GLY A 22 -6.09 4.85 9.92
N ARG A 23 -6.99 4.56 8.97
CA ARG A 23 -6.99 3.32 8.16
C ARG A 23 -6.85 3.57 6.66
N ARG A 24 -6.69 4.83 6.25
CA ARG A 24 -6.51 5.21 4.85
C ARG A 24 -5.04 5.06 4.49
N ILE A 25 -4.76 4.23 3.50
CA ILE A 25 -3.40 3.91 3.06
C ILE A 25 -3.26 4.09 1.55
N ALA A 26 -2.03 4.13 1.07
CA ALA A 26 -1.69 4.07 -0.34
C ALA A 26 -0.62 3.00 -0.52
N VAL A 27 -0.74 2.21 -1.59
CA VAL A 27 0.22 1.16 -1.94
C VAL A 27 0.98 1.59 -3.18
N LEU A 28 2.30 1.55 -3.12
CA LEU A 28 3.19 1.83 -4.24
C LEU A 28 4.06 0.60 -4.49
N GLY A 29 3.99 0.06 -5.70
CA GLY A 29 4.73 -1.14 -6.09
C GLY A 29 4.62 -1.40 -7.60
N PHE A 30 5.26 -2.47 -8.04
CA PHE A 30 5.29 -2.86 -9.46
C PHE A 30 4.51 -4.16 -9.68
N GLY A 31 3.86 -4.28 -10.84
CA GLY A 31 3.11 -5.46 -11.27
C GLY A 31 1.64 -5.41 -10.88
N GLY A 32 0.76 -5.63 -11.86
CA GLY A 32 -0.69 -5.53 -11.66
C GLY A 32 -1.27 -6.61 -10.74
N GLY A 33 -0.79 -7.86 -10.85
CA GLY A 33 -1.25 -8.96 -9.99
C GLY A 33 -0.94 -8.71 -8.51
N ASN A 34 0.27 -8.21 -8.20
CA ASN A 34 0.65 -7.81 -6.86
C ASN A 34 -0.27 -6.70 -6.33
N GLY A 35 -0.61 -5.71 -7.17
CA GLY A 35 -1.52 -4.63 -6.81
C GLY A 35 -2.91 -5.14 -6.41
N VAL A 36 -3.44 -6.14 -7.13
CA VAL A 36 -4.72 -6.77 -6.82
C VAL A 36 -4.65 -7.55 -5.51
N SER A 37 -3.64 -8.43 -5.35
CA SER A 37 -3.46 -9.21 -4.12
C SER A 37 -3.33 -8.33 -2.88
N VAL A 38 -2.54 -7.27 -2.97
CA VAL A 38 -2.39 -6.32 -1.85
C VAL A 38 -3.70 -5.58 -1.59
N ALA A 39 -4.47 -5.22 -2.62
CA ALA A 39 -5.76 -4.57 -2.44
C ALA A 39 -6.75 -5.48 -1.69
N ASP A 40 -6.77 -6.77 -2.00
CA ASP A 40 -7.61 -7.76 -1.31
C ASP A 40 -7.19 -7.93 0.15
N ASP A 41 -5.89 -8.01 0.43
CA ASP A 41 -5.38 -8.10 1.80
C ASP A 41 -5.68 -6.84 2.63
N CYS A 42 -5.60 -5.66 2.01
CA CYS A 42 -6.00 -4.41 2.64
C CYS A 42 -7.49 -4.42 3.00
N ALA A 43 -8.34 -4.90 2.10
CA ALA A 43 -9.78 -5.04 2.36
C ALA A 43 -10.05 -6.02 3.51
N ARG A 44 -9.38 -7.19 3.53
CA ARG A 44 -9.45 -8.16 4.64
C ARG A 44 -9.00 -7.57 5.98
N ALA A 45 -7.99 -6.71 5.96
CA ALA A 45 -7.48 -6.00 7.13
C ALA A 45 -8.32 -4.78 7.54
N ASN A 46 -9.45 -4.51 6.87
CA ASN A 46 -10.31 -3.35 7.09
C ASN A 46 -9.57 -2.00 6.93
N LEU A 47 -8.62 -1.98 6.00
CA LEU A 47 -7.90 -0.79 5.52
C LEU A 47 -8.62 -0.23 4.28
N ALA A 48 -8.57 1.10 4.14
CA ALA A 48 -9.13 1.79 3.01
C ALA A 48 -8.03 2.21 2.03
N LEU A 49 -8.22 1.88 0.76
CA LEU A 49 -7.40 2.34 -0.37
C LEU A 49 -8.17 3.43 -1.14
N PRO A 50 -8.24 4.68 -0.64
CA PRO A 50 -8.89 5.76 -1.36
C PRO A 50 -8.13 6.10 -2.64
N ALA A 51 -8.86 6.63 -3.62
CA ALA A 51 -8.24 7.23 -4.81
C ALA A 51 -7.23 8.30 -4.40
N LEU A 52 -6.10 8.34 -5.10
CA LEU A 52 -5.09 9.37 -4.88
C LEU A 52 -5.67 10.74 -5.27
N SER A 53 -5.30 11.78 -4.53
CA SER A 53 -5.68 13.14 -4.91
C SER A 53 -5.11 13.48 -6.28
N GLU A 54 -5.85 14.27 -7.06
CA GLU A 54 -5.37 14.64 -8.40
C GLU A 54 -3.99 15.31 -8.36
N GLN A 55 -3.71 16.08 -7.30
CA GLN A 55 -2.41 16.71 -7.10
C GLN A 55 -1.30 15.66 -6.97
N LEU A 56 -1.51 14.61 -6.18
CA LEU A 56 -0.55 13.52 -6.00
C LEU A 56 -0.39 12.72 -7.30
N THR A 57 -1.50 12.36 -7.95
CA THR A 57 -1.52 11.67 -9.25
C THR A 57 -0.71 12.43 -10.30
N ARG A 58 -0.88 13.76 -10.39
CA ARG A 58 -0.10 14.62 -11.30
C ARG A 58 1.39 14.62 -10.98
N LYS A 59 1.78 14.61 -9.69
CA LYS A 59 3.19 14.54 -9.29
C LYS A 59 3.81 13.18 -9.64
N LEU A 60 3.10 12.09 -9.37
CA LEU A 60 3.58 10.74 -9.67
C LEU A 60 3.79 10.51 -11.17
N ARG A 61 2.87 11.00 -12.03
CA ARG A 61 2.99 10.91 -13.49
C ARG A 61 4.20 11.65 -14.09
N LYS A 62 4.78 12.61 -13.36
CA LYS A 62 6.02 13.28 -13.78
C LYS A 62 7.27 12.45 -13.49
N LEU A 63 7.19 11.52 -12.54
CA LEU A 63 8.32 10.74 -12.03
C LEU A 63 8.33 9.30 -12.54
N ILE A 64 7.14 8.73 -12.79
CA ILE A 64 6.98 7.32 -13.15
C ILE A 64 6.63 7.24 -14.64
N PRO A 65 7.39 6.48 -15.46
CA PRO A 65 7.07 6.25 -16.86
C PRO A 65 5.66 5.65 -17.03
N PRO A 66 4.93 6.00 -18.11
CA PRO A 66 3.57 5.53 -18.32
C PRO A 66 3.49 4.01 -18.58
N ALA A 67 4.56 3.41 -19.12
CA ALA A 67 4.60 1.99 -19.41
C ALA A 67 4.75 1.17 -18.11
N GLY A 68 3.79 0.28 -17.85
CA GLY A 68 3.81 -0.63 -16.70
C GLY A 68 3.38 -0.01 -15.37
N ALA A 69 2.96 1.26 -15.35
CA ALA A 69 2.51 1.95 -14.16
C ALA A 69 0.98 2.08 -14.11
N MET A 70 0.37 1.67 -13.00
CA MET A 70 -1.04 1.95 -12.69
C MET A 70 -1.12 3.05 -11.64
N ILE A 71 -1.12 4.31 -12.11
CA ILE A 71 -1.28 5.49 -11.25
C ILE A 71 -2.74 5.93 -11.35
N ARG A 72 -3.60 5.33 -10.53
CA ARG A 72 -5.04 5.60 -10.46
C ARG A 72 -5.50 5.87 -9.05
#